data_AF-A0A4Q2Y3X8-F1
#
_entry.id   AF-A0A4Q2Y3X8-F1
#
_cell.length_a   1.000
_cell.length_b   1.000
_cell.length_c   1.000
_cell.angle_alpha   90.00
_cell.angle_beta   90.00
_cell.angle_gamma   90.00
#
_symmetry.space_group_name_H-M   'P 1'
#
loop_
_entity.id
_entity.type
_entity.pdbx_description
1 polymer ?
#
loop_
_entity_poly.entity_id
_entity_poly.type
_entity_poly.pdbx_seq_one_letter_code
_entity_poly.pdbx_strand_id
1 'polypeptide(L)' 'MVFAVGNPAARIMLIGEAPGYQEEKEREPFVGPAGQKLNDILKAMGLQRADVYISNIVKFRPAMPKQTTNNR' A
#
# COMPACT_ATOMS: atom_id res chain seq x y z
N MET A 1 -0.72 -6.53 9.96
CA MET A 1 -1.21 -5.14 9.81
C MET A 1 -0.36 -4.43 8.77
N VAL A 2 -1.00 -3.73 7.84
CA VAL A 2 -0.35 -2.88 6.83
C VAL A 2 -0.71 -1.44 7.17
N PHE A 3 0.23 -0.71 7.78
CA PHE A 3 -0.06 0.60 8.36
C PHE A 3 0.11 1.71 7.32
N ALA A 4 1.33 2.11 7.01
CA ALA A 4 1.66 3.15 6.04
C ALA A 4 3.16 3.16 5.74
N VAL A 5 3.56 3.85 4.68
CA VAL A 5 4.97 4.17 4.34
C VAL A 5 5.10 5.57 3.75
N GLY A 6 6.34 6.03 3.62
CA GLY A 6 6.67 7.33 3.04
C GLY A 6 6.87 8.41 4.09
N ASN A 7 6.77 9.68 3.69
CA ASN A 7 7.04 10.82 4.55
C ASN A 7 5.80 11.23 5.37
N PRO A 8 5.82 11.16 6.72
CA PRO A 8 4.69 11.57 7.56
C PRO A 8 4.33 13.06 7.47
N ALA A 9 5.24 13.89 6.97
CA ALA A 9 5.05 15.31 6.70
C ALA A 9 4.81 15.61 5.20
N ALA A 10 4.51 14.60 4.39
CA ALA A 10 4.27 14.79 2.97
C ALA A 10 3.06 15.71 2.71
N ARG A 11 3.16 16.51 1.63
CA ARG A 11 2.04 17.34 1.17
C ARG A 11 0.94 16.55 0.48
N ILE A 12 1.25 15.34 0.02
CA ILE A 12 0.34 14.46 -0.70
C ILE A 12 0.27 13.13 0.06
N MET A 13 -0.96 12.72 0.37
CA MET A 13 -1.26 11.40 0.90
C MET A 13 -2.10 10.61 -0.10
N LEU A 14 -1.73 9.35 -0.32
CA LEU A 14 -2.42 8.41 -1.18
C LEU A 14 -3.08 7.35 -0.30
N ILE A 15 -4.39 7.19 -0.44
CA ILE A 15 -5.17 6.24 0.36
C ILE A 15 -5.85 5.23 -0.58
N GLY A 16 -5.48 3.96 -0.46
CA GLY A 16 -6.16 2.84 -1.09
C GLY A 16 -7.31 2.29 -0.25
N GLU A 17 -8.01 1.29 -0.77
CA GLU A 17 -9.13 0.64 -0.07
C GLU A 17 -8.64 -0.27 1.05
N ALA A 18 -7.94 -1.36 0.68
CA ALA A 18 -7.50 -2.40 1.58
C ALA A 18 -6.20 -3.07 1.10
N PRO A 19 -5.44 -3.73 1.99
CA PRO A 19 -4.26 -4.49 1.60
C PRO A 19 -4.59 -5.72 0.76
N GLY A 20 -3.77 -6.00 -0.25
CA GLY A 20 -3.78 -7.24 -1.02
C GLY A 20 -2.89 -8.33 -0.37
N TYR A 21 -2.64 -9.39 -1.12
CA TYR A 21 -1.94 -10.59 -0.61
C TYR A 21 -0.45 -10.30 -0.38
N GLN A 22 0.17 -9.59 -1.33
CA GLN A 22 1.58 -9.20 -1.22
C GLN A 22 1.76 -8.15 -0.13
N GLU A 23 0.84 -7.18 -0.02
CA GLU A 23 0.85 -6.20 1.06
C GLU A 23 0.71 -6.87 2.42
N GLU A 24 -0.16 -7.88 2.53
CA GLU A 24 -0.31 -8.65 3.76
C GLU A 24 0.97 -9.39 4.15
N LYS A 25 1.64 -10.00 3.17
CA LYS A 25 2.87 -10.76 3.35
C LYS A 25 4.05 -9.87 3.72
N GLU A 26 4.21 -8.74 3.05
CA GLU A 26 5.35 -7.82 3.21
C GLU A 26 5.10 -6.74 4.26
N ARG A 27 3.86 -6.59 4.72
CA ARG A 27 3.40 -5.59 5.68
C ARG A 27 3.58 -4.13 5.21
N GLU A 28 3.68 -3.92 3.91
CA GLU A 28 3.81 -2.61 3.26
C GLU A 28 2.64 -2.39 2.28
N PRO A 29 2.04 -1.19 2.20
CA PRO A 29 0.95 -0.93 1.27
C PRO A 29 1.46 -0.78 -0.18
N PHE A 30 0.66 -1.22 -1.15
CA PHE A 30 0.95 -1.08 -2.59
C PHE A 30 2.33 -1.63 -2.98
N VAL A 31 2.59 -2.90 -2.66
CA VAL A 31 3.80 -3.63 -3.09
C VAL A 31 3.52 -4.58 -4.26
N GLY A 32 2.25 -4.85 -4.57
CA GLY A 32 1.90 -5.71 -5.70
C GLY A 32 1.83 -5.01 -7.06
N PRO A 33 1.22 -5.64 -8.09
CA PRO A 33 1.14 -5.07 -9.45
C PRO A 33 0.50 -3.68 -9.51
N ALA A 34 -0.53 -3.44 -8.70
CA ALA A 34 -1.14 -2.12 -8.57
C ALA A 34 -0.16 -1.10 -7.95
N GLY A 35 0.67 -1.54 -7.02
CA GLY A 35 1.74 -0.75 -6.43
C GLY A 35 2.88 -0.42 -7.38
N GLN A 36 3.26 -1.35 -8.25
CA GLN A 36 4.22 -1.06 -9.32
C GLN A 36 3.69 0.02 -10.26
N LYS A 37 2.41 -0.08 -10.65
CA LYS A 37 1.79 0.96 -11.48
C LYS A 37 1.70 2.31 -10.76
N LEU A 38 1.43 2.30 -9.46
CA LEU A 38 1.48 3.51 -8.64
C LEU A 38 2.89 4.15 -8.66
N ASN A 39 3.94 3.33 -8.57
CA ASN A 39 5.32 3.82 -8.64
C ASN A 39 5.63 4.47 -9.99
N ASP A 40 5.15 3.88 -11.09
CA ASP A 40 5.33 4.43 -12.43
C ASP A 40 4.60 5.78 -12.58
N ILE A 41 3.40 5.90 -12.01
CA ILE A 41 2.63 7.16 -11.98
C ILE A 41 3.37 8.23 -11.16
N LEU A 42 3.84 7.90 -9.95
CA LEU A 42 4.61 8.82 -9.12
C LEU A 42 5.87 9.29 -9.86
N LYS A 43 6.60 8.38 -10.49
CA LYS A 43 7.77 8.69 -11.28
C LYS A 43 7.44 9.63 -12.45
N ALA A 44 6.34 9.39 -13.16
CA ALA A 44 5.88 10.27 -14.24
C ALA A 44 5.48 11.67 -13.73
N MET A 45 5.05 11.78 -12.48
CA MET A 45 4.79 13.05 -11.78
C MET A 45 6.07 13.72 -11.24
N GLY A 46 7.24 13.10 -11.40
CA GLY A 46 8.49 13.59 -10.81
C GLY A 46 8.61 13.39 -9.30
N LEU A 47 7.82 12.47 -8.73
CA LEU A 47 7.81 12.14 -7.31
C LEU A 47 8.38 10.75 -7.05
N GLN A 48 8.93 10.57 -5.85
CA GLN A 48 9.34 9.27 -5.31
C GLN A 48 8.34 8.82 -4.24
N ARG A 49 8.31 7.51 -3.94
CA ARG A 49 7.50 6.98 -2.81
C ARG A 49 7.85 7.65 -1.47
N ALA A 50 9.10 8.10 -1.30
CA ALA A 50 9.55 8.80 -0.11
C ALA A 50 8.99 10.24 -0.01
N ASP A 51 8.53 10.84 -1.12
CA ASP A 51 8.00 12.21 -1.13
C ASP A 51 6.51 12.29 -0.74
N VAL A 52 5.83 11.15 -0.72
CA VAL A 52 4.40 11.03 -0.44
C VAL A 52 4.18 10.19 0.81
N TYR A 53 2.95 10.19 1.35
CA TYR A 53 2.53 9.27 2.39
C TYR A 53 1.50 8.29 1.84
N ILE A 54 1.68 6.98 2.02
CA ILE A 54 0.85 5.96 1.39
C ILE A 54 0.24 5.05 2.46
N SER A 55 -1.08 4.85 2.41
CA SER A 55 -1.80 3.97 3.32
C SER A 55 -3.08 3.42 2.68
N ASN A 56 -3.87 2.66 3.44
CA ASN A 56 -5.19 2.14 3.06
C ASN A 56 -6.25 2.54 4.09
N ILE A 57 -7.52 2.62 3.70
CA ILE A 57 -8.65 2.89 4.61
C ILE A 57 -8.68 1.84 5.72
N VAL A 58 -8.61 0.55 5.36
CA VAL A 58 -8.47 -0.55 6.32
C VAL A 58 -7.04 -1.08 6.36
N LYS A 59 -6.57 -1.60 7.51
CA LYS A 59 -5.17 -2.01 7.72
C LYS A 59 -4.94 -3.53 7.61
N PHE A 60 -5.98 -4.27 7.30
CA PHE A 60 -5.94 -5.73 7.17
C PHE A 60 -6.62 -6.13 5.87
N ARG A 61 -6.06 -7.14 5.19
CA ARG A 61 -6.65 -7.72 3.99
C ARG A 61 -8.02 -8.30 4.35
N PRO A 62 -9.09 -8.01 3.59
CA PRO A 62 -10.40 -8.60 3.82
C PRO A 62 -10.33 -10.13 3.73
N ALA A 63 -11.15 -10.80 4.54
CA ALA A 63 -11.22 -12.26 4.53
C ALA A 63 -11.79 -12.77 3.19
N MET A 64 -11.12 -13.74 2.58
CA MET A 64 -11.53 -14.33 1.30
C MET A 64 -11.65 -15.86 1.41
N PRO A 65 -12.51 -16.52 0.60
CA PRO A 65 -12.53 -17.98 0.52
C PRO A 65 -11.14 -18.53 0.12
N LYS A 66 -10.71 -19.64 0.75
CA LYS A 66 -9.43 -20.33 0.49
C LYS A 66 -8.17 -19.48 0.75
N GLN A 67 -8.23 -18.54 1.69
CA GLN A 67 -7.08 -17.73 2.06
C GLN A 67 -5.98 -18.60 2.68
N THR A 68 -4.75 -18.48 2.18
CA THR A 68 -3.58 -19.27 2.60
C THR A 68 -2.72 -18.56 3.64
N THR A 69 -2.98 -17.28 3.85
CA THR A 69 -2.31 -16.42 4.83
C THR A 69 -3.31 -16.03 5.90
N ASN A 70 -2.96 -16.29 7.16
CA ASN A 70 -3.77 -15.87 8.30
C ASN A 70 -3.06 -14.71 9.02
N ASN A 71 -3.78 -13.62 9.26
CA ASN A 71 -3.25 -12.43 9.93
C ASN A 71 -4.19 -11.95 11.06
N ARG A 72 -5.10 -12.84 11.48
CA ARG A 72 -5.71 -12.84 12.81
C ARG A 72 -5.02 -13.89 13.67
#